data_AF-L7M1Q8-F1
#
_entry.id   AF-L7M1Q8-F1
#
_cell.length_a   1.000
_cell.length_b   1.000
_cell.length_c   1.000
_cell.angle_alpha   90.00
_cell.angle_beta   90.00
_cell.angle_gamma   90.00
#
_symmetry.space_group_name_H-M   'P 1'
#
loop_
_entity.id
_entity.type
_entity.pdbx_description
1 polymer ?
#
loop_
_entity_poly.entity_id
_entity_poly.type
_entity_poly.pdbx_seq_one_letter_code
_entity_poly.pdbx_strand_id
1 'polypeptide(L)'
;MNNYLTHSGPLSRAGTSASSVGLSNVLTDDLAKKERLQQRHYALFSELQQMAKDVPLNCQQRLPYELLSSLANSLLDGTVFDIVRGLKDIQMMEEQSLMETRRTVVKSQAETKAELIRRQKEQKEALLSSGAQSVDFIDMAQEKETKALDQMHKEELIRVDMKIITQLDQLVSEQQVVLEKAGVPGFFVTNSPMEISIQMQLLKFIARLADSTLFTSPL
;
A
#
# COMPACT_ATOMS: atom_id res chain seq x y z
N MET A 1 74.81 27.67 57.05
CA MET A 1 74.93 26.22 56.76
C MET A 1 73.55 25.59 56.94
N ASN A 2 73.12 24.80 55.95
CA ASN A 2 72.02 23.80 55.90
C ASN A 2 70.65 24.16 56.53
N ASN A 3 69.51 24.23 55.82
CA ASN A 3 68.82 23.33 54.85
C ASN A 3 67.84 22.32 55.47
N TYR A 4 66.74 22.09 54.72
CA TYR A 4 65.68 21.06 54.82
C TYR A 4 64.49 21.39 55.76
N LEU A 5 63.27 21.62 55.24
CA LEU A 5 62.24 20.68 54.71
C LEU A 5 61.57 19.86 55.84
N THR A 6 60.23 19.79 56.01
CA THR A 6 59.05 20.29 55.24
C THR A 6 58.01 20.90 56.23
N HIS A 7 56.73 21.27 55.97
CA HIS A 7 55.80 21.21 54.82
C HIS A 7 54.68 22.27 55.00
N SER A 8 53.93 22.67 53.95
CA SER A 8 52.62 23.34 54.07
C SER A 8 51.80 23.18 52.77
N GLY A 9 50.67 22.47 52.83
CA GLY A 9 49.79 22.26 51.68
C GLY A 9 48.47 23.02 51.81
N PRO A 10 48.07 23.84 50.82
CA PRO A 10 46.72 24.40 50.78
C PRO A 10 45.72 23.32 50.32
N LEU A 11 44.60 23.18 51.05
CA LEU A 11 43.47 22.35 50.62
C LEU A 11 42.73 23.03 49.46
N SER A 12 43.19 22.79 48.23
CA SER A 12 42.45 23.14 47.02
C SER A 12 41.16 22.31 46.93
N ARG A 13 40.03 22.92 47.30
CA ARG A 13 38.69 22.33 47.17
C ARG A 13 38.20 22.37 45.71
N ALA A 14 38.85 21.59 44.85
CA ALA A 14 38.48 21.41 43.45
C ALA A 14 37.87 20.01 43.21
N GLY A 15 36.74 19.94 42.50
CA GLY A 15 36.19 18.67 42.02
C GLY A 15 34.78 18.31 42.50
N THR A 16 33.77 19.16 42.27
CA THR A 16 32.35 18.72 42.32
C THR A 16 31.45 19.48 41.34
N SER A 17 31.95 19.74 40.13
CA SER A 17 31.24 20.54 39.11
C SER A 17 31.07 19.83 37.76
N ALA A 18 31.85 18.79 37.46
CA ALA A 18 31.77 18.10 36.17
C ALA A 18 30.52 17.20 36.05
N SER A 19 30.21 16.45 37.12
CA SER A 19 29.07 15.52 37.15
C SER A 19 27.71 16.21 37.10
N SER A 20 27.58 17.39 37.72
CA SER A 20 26.33 18.17 37.68
C SER A 20 26.07 18.76 36.30
N VAL A 21 27.10 19.28 35.62
CA VAL A 21 26.98 19.83 34.25
C VAL A 21 26.65 18.73 33.23
N GLY A 22 27.22 17.53 33.38
CA GLY A 22 26.85 16.39 32.54
C GLY A 22 25.38 15.99 32.70
N LEU A 23 24.89 15.92 33.95
CA LEU A 23 23.49 15.61 34.23
C LEU A 23 22.52 16.71 33.76
N SER A 24 22.87 17.98 33.92
CA SER A 24 22.02 19.09 33.44
C SER A 24 21.92 19.11 31.92
N ASN A 25 23.01 18.82 31.20
CA ASN A 25 23.00 18.81 29.73
C ASN A 25 22.15 17.67 29.17
N VAL A 26 22.23 16.47 29.76
CA VAL A 26 21.37 15.32 29.38
C VAL A 26 19.89 15.63 29.65
N LEU A 27 19.57 16.23 30.80
CA LEU A 27 18.19 16.63 31.13
C LEU A 27 17.65 17.70 30.18
N THR A 28 18.47 18.65 29.71
CA THR A 28 18.03 19.67 28.74
C THR A 28 17.82 19.09 27.34
N ASP A 29 18.66 18.16 26.88
CA ASP A 29 18.48 17.47 25.59
C ASP A 29 17.23 16.59 25.60
N ASP A 30 16.98 15.85 26.68
CA ASP A 30 15.76 15.04 26.85
C ASP A 30 14.49 15.88 26.85
N LEU A 31 14.52 17.07 27.46
CA LEU A 31 13.40 18.02 27.43
C LEU A 31 13.18 18.58 26.02
N ALA A 32 14.24 19.02 25.34
CA ALA A 32 14.15 19.53 23.97
C ALA A 32 13.63 18.45 22.99
N LYS A 33 14.05 17.19 23.17
CA LYS A 33 13.55 16.06 22.36
C LYS A 33 12.05 15.80 22.59
N LYS A 34 11.59 15.84 23.85
CA LYS A 34 10.16 15.72 24.20
C LYS A 34 9.34 16.86 23.60
N GLU A 35 9.87 18.08 23.64
CA GLU A 35 9.22 19.26 23.05
C GLU A 35 9.06 19.11 21.54
N ARG A 36 10.11 18.71 20.81
CA ARG A 36 10.03 18.44 19.35
C ARG A 36 9.02 17.35 19.01
N LEU A 37 9.00 16.25 19.76
CA LEU A 37 8.02 15.17 19.60
C LEU A 37 6.60 15.66 19.80
N GLN A 38 6.36 16.49 20.84
CA GLN A 38 5.06 17.07 21.13
C GLN A 38 4.62 18.08 20.06
N GLN A 39 5.52 18.94 19.59
CA GLN A 39 5.25 19.87 18.48
C GLN A 39 4.87 19.11 17.19
N ARG A 40 5.60 18.04 16.86
CA ARG A 40 5.31 17.17 15.70
C ARG A 40 3.98 16.43 15.86
N HIS A 41 3.65 15.94 17.06
CA HIS A 41 2.36 15.30 17.35
C HIS A 41 1.20 16.28 17.13
N TYR A 42 1.28 17.49 17.69
CA TYR A 42 0.25 18.51 17.48
C TYR A 42 0.08 18.90 16.00
N ALA A 43 1.18 19.03 15.26
CA ALA A 43 1.12 19.33 13.83
C ALA A 43 0.46 18.19 13.03
N LEU A 44 0.87 16.94 13.24
CA LEU A 44 0.24 15.75 12.64
C LEU A 44 -1.25 15.65 12.99
N PHE A 45 -1.60 15.84 14.26
CA PHE A 45 -2.97 15.78 14.74
C PHE A 45 -3.84 16.89 14.12
N SER A 46 -3.34 18.12 14.03
CA SER A 46 -4.04 19.25 13.41
C SER A 46 -4.32 18.99 11.92
N GLU A 47 -3.35 18.47 11.18
CA GLU A 47 -3.55 18.07 9.77
C GLU A 47 -4.55 16.91 9.64
N LEU A 48 -4.47 15.89 10.49
CA LEU A 48 -5.44 14.78 10.53
C LEU A 48 -6.86 15.27 10.83
N GLN A 49 -7.02 16.19 11.80
CA GLN A 49 -8.30 16.83 12.10
C GLN A 49 -8.82 17.64 10.91
N GLN A 50 -7.96 18.34 10.16
CA GLN A 50 -8.39 19.10 9.00
C GLN A 50 -8.82 18.18 7.86
N MET A 51 -8.05 17.15 7.54
CA MET A 51 -8.42 16.16 6.53
C MET A 51 -9.71 15.41 6.88
N ALA A 52 -9.96 15.12 8.17
CA ALA A 52 -11.21 14.50 8.62
C ALA A 52 -12.46 15.41 8.48
N LYS A 53 -12.30 16.74 8.33
CA LYS A 53 -13.42 17.65 8.03
C LYS A 53 -13.88 17.55 6.57
N ASP A 54 -12.96 17.23 5.67
CA ASP A 54 -13.20 17.18 4.22
C ASP A 54 -13.76 15.81 3.76
N VAL A 55 -13.93 14.86 4.68
CA VAL A 55 -14.45 13.50 4.45
C VAL A 55 -15.99 13.47 4.57
N PRO A 56 -16.71 12.68 3.74
CA PRO A 56 -18.16 12.50 3.85
C PRO A 56 -18.64 12.14 5.27
N LEU A 57 -19.79 12.70 5.67
CA LEU A 57 -20.31 12.66 7.04
C LEU A 57 -20.42 11.24 7.64
N ASN A 58 -20.82 10.26 6.82
CA ASN A 58 -20.92 8.86 7.23
C ASN A 58 -19.56 8.24 7.63
N CYS A 59 -18.47 8.70 7.01
CA CYS A 59 -17.12 8.29 7.38
C CYS A 59 -16.55 9.16 8.50
N GLN A 60 -16.83 10.48 8.49
CA GLN A 60 -16.40 11.41 9.54
C GLN A 60 -16.85 11.00 10.94
N GLN A 61 -18.09 10.50 11.09
CA GLN A 61 -18.59 9.99 12.37
C GLN A 61 -17.83 8.76 12.91
N ARG A 62 -17.07 8.06 12.06
CA ARG A 62 -16.21 6.92 12.42
C ARG A 62 -14.75 7.34 12.69
N LEU A 63 -14.44 8.63 12.63
CA LEU A 63 -13.10 9.21 12.84
C LEU A 63 -13.05 10.08 14.11
N PRO A 64 -13.18 9.49 15.32
CA PRO A 64 -13.14 10.25 16.58
C PRO A 64 -11.74 10.83 16.85
N TYR A 65 -11.68 11.91 17.64
CA TYR A 65 -10.41 12.57 17.97
C TYR A 65 -9.39 11.66 18.65
N GLU A 66 -9.81 10.68 19.46
CA GLU A 66 -8.87 9.69 20.02
C GLU A 66 -8.17 8.87 18.94
N LEU A 67 -8.91 8.39 17.93
CA LEU A 67 -8.33 7.64 16.80
C LEU A 67 -7.32 8.50 16.04
N LEU A 68 -7.64 9.76 15.76
CA LEU A 68 -6.74 10.68 15.06
C LEU A 68 -5.49 11.02 15.91
N SER A 69 -5.64 11.13 17.23
CA SER A 69 -4.53 11.39 18.17
C SER A 69 -3.61 10.18 18.30
N SER A 70 -4.17 8.96 18.39
CA SER A 70 -3.42 7.70 18.36
C SER A 70 -2.69 7.52 17.03
N LEU A 71 -3.35 7.83 15.91
CA LEU A 71 -2.73 7.77 14.58
C LEU A 71 -1.57 8.76 14.48
N ALA A 72 -1.77 10.03 14.87
CA ALA A 72 -0.69 11.02 14.94
C ALA A 72 0.53 10.51 15.74
N ASN A 73 0.29 9.82 16.86
CA ASN A 73 1.35 9.21 17.66
C ASN A 73 2.09 8.07 16.93
N SER A 74 1.38 7.19 16.22
CA SER A 74 1.99 6.12 15.40
C SER A 74 2.78 6.64 14.18
N LEU A 75 2.58 7.89 13.76
CA LEU A 75 3.28 8.52 12.64
C LEU A 75 4.55 9.29 13.06
N LEU A 76 4.87 9.35 14.37
CA LEU A 76 5.97 10.16 14.88
C LEU A 76 7.36 9.68 14.45
N ASP A 77 7.58 8.37 14.37
CA ASP A 77 8.88 7.78 14.03
C ASP A 77 9.14 7.68 12.51
N GLY A 78 8.08 7.78 11.71
CA GLY A 78 8.11 7.64 10.25
C GLY A 78 7.98 6.20 9.73
N THR A 79 8.08 5.18 10.59
CA THR A 79 8.07 3.76 10.21
C THR A 79 6.79 3.39 9.45
N VAL A 80 5.65 3.93 9.88
CA VAL A 80 4.35 3.70 9.22
C VAL A 80 4.30 4.28 7.80
N PHE A 81 5.02 5.38 7.52
CA PHE A 81 5.11 5.92 6.15
C PHE A 81 5.91 4.98 5.24
N ASP A 82 6.99 4.38 5.75
CA ASP A 82 7.77 3.38 5.01
C ASP A 82 6.97 2.11 4.74
N ILE A 83 6.20 1.63 5.73
CA ILE A 83 5.30 0.49 5.56
C ILE A 83 4.26 0.77 4.48
N VAL A 84 3.58 1.92 4.53
CA VAL A 84 2.55 2.27 3.53
C VAL A 84 3.15 2.47 2.14
N ARG A 85 4.37 3.00 2.01
CA ARG A 85 5.10 3.02 0.73
C ARG A 85 5.37 1.61 0.21
N GLY A 86 5.96 0.74 1.03
CA GLY A 86 6.27 -0.64 0.64
C GLY A 86 5.02 -1.45 0.25
N LEU A 87 3.91 -1.31 0.97
CA LEU A 87 2.64 -1.95 0.63
C LEU A 87 2.07 -1.47 -0.71
N LYS A 88 2.23 -0.17 -1.03
CA LYS A 88 1.81 0.41 -2.32
C LYS A 88 2.67 -0.10 -3.49
N ASP A 89 3.98 -0.23 -3.29
CA ASP A 89 4.89 -0.74 -4.32
C ASP A 89 4.62 -2.24 -4.60
N ILE A 90 4.43 -3.05 -3.54
CA ILE A 90 4.01 -4.46 -3.65
C ILE A 90 2.68 -4.58 -4.39
N GLN A 91 1.68 -3.75 -4.04
CA GLN A 91 0.39 -3.73 -4.72
C GLN A 91 0.52 -3.40 -6.20
N MET A 92 1.29 -2.37 -6.55
CA MET A 92 1.50 -1.98 -7.93
C MET A 92 2.16 -3.10 -8.75
N MET A 93 3.13 -3.81 -8.17
CA MET A 93 3.77 -4.97 -8.82
C MET A 93 2.79 -6.13 -9.07
N GLU A 94 1.97 -6.48 -8.07
CA GLU A 94 1.01 -7.59 -8.20
C GLU A 94 -0.14 -7.22 -9.17
N GLU A 95 -0.68 -6.00 -9.08
CA GLU A 95 -1.69 -5.51 -10.03
C GLU A 95 -1.18 -5.55 -11.47
N GLN A 96 0.07 -5.17 -11.73
CA GLN A 96 0.69 -5.28 -13.06
C GLN A 96 0.79 -6.73 -13.54
N SER A 97 1.20 -7.66 -12.66
CA SER A 97 1.25 -9.10 -12.93
C SER A 97 -0.12 -9.69 -13.30
N LEU A 98 -1.16 -9.32 -12.54
CA LEU A 98 -2.54 -9.75 -12.77
C LEU A 98 -3.11 -9.16 -14.08
N MET A 99 -2.84 -7.88 -14.37
CA MET A 99 -3.23 -7.26 -15.64
C MET A 99 -2.55 -7.93 -16.84
N GLU A 100 -1.27 -8.28 -16.75
CA GLU A 100 -0.55 -8.93 -17.84
C GLU A 100 -0.99 -10.39 -18.05
N THR A 101 -1.35 -11.08 -16.96
CA THR A 101 -2.02 -12.40 -17.02
C THR A 101 -3.30 -12.31 -17.85
N ARG A 102 -4.17 -11.32 -17.55
CA ARG A 102 -5.41 -11.10 -18.32
C ARG A 102 -5.14 -10.72 -19.76
N ARG A 103 -4.15 -9.85 -20.02
CA ARG A 103 -3.74 -9.44 -21.37
C ARG A 103 -3.30 -10.64 -22.21
N THR A 104 -2.51 -11.53 -21.64
CA THR A 104 -1.99 -12.73 -22.30
C THR A 104 -3.12 -13.64 -22.77
N VAL A 105 -4.14 -13.86 -21.91
CA VAL A 105 -5.32 -14.66 -22.25
C VAL A 105 -6.11 -14.01 -23.40
N VAL A 106 -6.44 -12.72 -23.29
CA VAL A 106 -7.17 -11.98 -24.35
C VAL A 106 -6.41 -11.99 -25.68
N LYS A 107 -5.08 -11.87 -25.65
CA LYS A 107 -4.23 -11.96 -26.84
C LYS A 107 -4.30 -13.35 -27.48
N SER A 108 -4.12 -14.41 -26.68
CA SER A 108 -4.23 -15.80 -27.15
C SER A 108 -5.59 -16.09 -27.79
N GLN A 109 -6.69 -15.63 -27.17
CA GLN A 109 -8.05 -15.76 -27.71
C GLN A 109 -8.27 -15.02 -29.04
N ALA A 110 -7.59 -13.89 -29.24
CA ALA A 110 -7.62 -13.18 -30.52
C ALA A 110 -6.84 -13.95 -31.62
N GLU A 111 -5.69 -14.53 -31.27
CA GLU A 111 -4.86 -15.35 -32.17
C GLU A 111 -5.58 -16.64 -32.58
N THR A 112 -6.19 -17.39 -31.64
CA THR A 112 -6.96 -18.60 -31.94
C THR A 112 -8.19 -18.30 -32.79
N LYS A 113 -8.89 -17.19 -32.55
CA LYS A 113 -10.04 -16.77 -33.36
C LYS A 113 -9.63 -16.35 -34.78
N ALA A 114 -8.52 -15.64 -34.94
CA ALA A 114 -7.99 -15.30 -36.27
C ALA A 114 -7.59 -16.56 -37.06
N GLU A 115 -6.94 -17.52 -36.41
CA GLU A 115 -6.56 -18.80 -37.00
C GLU A 115 -7.79 -19.65 -37.38
N LEU A 116 -8.85 -19.65 -36.56
CA LEU A 116 -10.11 -20.30 -36.91
C LEU A 116 -10.71 -19.71 -38.19
N ILE A 117 -10.84 -18.38 -38.26
CA ILE A 117 -11.39 -17.67 -39.43
C ILE A 117 -10.55 -17.96 -40.69
N ARG A 118 -9.21 -18.03 -40.56
CA ARG A 118 -8.31 -18.39 -41.66
C ARG A 118 -8.61 -19.80 -42.20
N ARG A 119 -8.70 -20.80 -41.31
CA ARG A 119 -9.03 -22.19 -41.69
C ARG A 119 -10.40 -22.31 -42.34
N GLN A 120 -11.41 -21.63 -41.77
CA GLN A 120 -12.78 -21.65 -42.30
C GLN A 120 -12.84 -21.07 -43.72
N LYS A 121 -12.08 -20.00 -43.99
CA LYS A 121 -11.93 -19.42 -45.33
C LYS A 121 -11.24 -20.40 -46.30
N GLU A 122 -10.09 -20.96 -45.93
CA GLU A 122 -9.32 -21.89 -46.76
C GLU A 122 -10.12 -23.16 -47.11
N GLN A 123 -10.86 -23.71 -46.15
CA GLN A 123 -11.75 -24.84 -46.36
C GLN A 123 -12.88 -24.51 -47.36
N LYS A 124 -13.47 -23.31 -47.27
CA LYS A 124 -14.53 -22.86 -48.18
C LYS A 124 -14.02 -22.66 -49.61
N GLU A 125 -12.86 -22.03 -49.77
CA GLU A 125 -12.20 -21.84 -51.08
C GLU A 125 -11.85 -23.17 -51.75
N ALA A 126 -11.33 -24.15 -50.99
CA ALA A 126 -11.04 -25.49 -51.49
C ALA A 126 -12.29 -26.26 -51.95
N LEU A 127 -13.42 -26.13 -51.24
CA LEU A 127 -14.67 -26.82 -51.55
C LEU A 127 -15.44 -26.19 -52.73
N LEU A 128 -15.34 -24.87 -52.89
CA LEU A 128 -15.82 -24.18 -54.10
C LEU A 128 -15.01 -24.61 -55.33
N SER A 129 -13.69 -24.79 -55.18
CA SER A 129 -12.80 -25.24 -56.25
C SER A 129 -13.02 -26.70 -56.67
N SER A 130 -13.61 -27.55 -55.82
CA SER A 130 -13.94 -28.95 -56.13
C SER A 130 -15.38 -29.17 -56.63
N GLY A 131 -16.17 -28.09 -56.81
CA GLY A 131 -17.51 -28.15 -57.40
C GLY A 131 -18.62 -28.63 -56.45
N ALA A 132 -18.40 -28.60 -55.14
CA ALA A 132 -19.40 -29.03 -54.16
C ALA A 132 -20.56 -28.04 -54.01
N GLN A 133 -21.81 -28.51 -54.14
CA GLN A 133 -23.02 -27.65 -54.01
C GLN A 133 -23.51 -27.43 -52.57
N SER A 134 -22.81 -27.95 -51.56
CA SER A 134 -23.29 -28.03 -50.17
C SER A 134 -22.79 -26.89 -49.26
N VAL A 135 -22.77 -25.64 -49.76
CA VAL A 135 -22.19 -24.48 -49.05
C VAL A 135 -22.91 -24.18 -47.72
N ASP A 136 -24.25 -24.22 -47.72
CA ASP A 136 -25.05 -23.86 -46.53
C ASP A 136 -24.75 -24.74 -45.31
N PHE A 137 -24.54 -26.04 -45.52
CA PHE A 137 -24.19 -26.97 -44.44
C PHE A 137 -22.80 -26.68 -43.84
N ILE A 138 -21.86 -26.21 -44.67
CA ILE A 138 -20.52 -25.80 -44.23
C ILE A 138 -20.64 -24.52 -43.40
N ASP A 139 -21.39 -23.53 -43.86
CA ASP A 139 -21.60 -22.27 -43.15
C ASP A 139 -22.28 -22.49 -41.79
N MET A 140 -23.27 -23.39 -41.71
CA MET A 140 -23.87 -23.82 -40.43
C MET A 140 -22.87 -24.51 -39.49
N ALA A 141 -21.97 -25.33 -40.02
CA ALA A 141 -20.94 -26.01 -39.23
C ALA A 141 -19.89 -25.01 -38.70
N GLN A 142 -19.43 -24.09 -39.55
CA GLN A 142 -18.48 -23.03 -39.21
C GLN A 142 -19.08 -22.04 -38.20
N GLU A 143 -20.35 -21.68 -38.33
CA GLU A 143 -21.05 -20.84 -37.34
C GLU A 143 -21.13 -21.55 -35.98
N LYS A 144 -21.44 -22.85 -35.96
CA LYS A 144 -21.49 -23.66 -34.73
C LYS A 144 -20.11 -23.77 -34.07
N GLU A 145 -19.06 -23.96 -34.84
CA GLU A 145 -17.67 -24.01 -34.35
C GLU A 145 -17.23 -22.67 -33.75
N THR A 146 -17.50 -21.56 -34.44
CA THR A 146 -17.21 -20.21 -33.96
C THR A 146 -17.97 -19.88 -32.67
N LYS A 147 -19.26 -20.25 -32.57
CA LYS A 147 -20.05 -20.11 -31.33
C LYS A 147 -19.50 -20.95 -30.18
N ALA A 148 -19.02 -22.16 -30.46
CA ALA A 148 -18.40 -23.02 -29.45
C ALA A 148 -17.08 -22.42 -28.94
N LEU A 149 -16.22 -21.92 -29.84
CA LEU A 149 -14.97 -21.26 -29.46
C LEU A 149 -15.22 -19.98 -28.63
N ASP A 150 -16.15 -19.13 -29.07
CA ASP A 150 -16.51 -17.89 -28.34
C ASP A 150 -17.07 -18.18 -26.94
N GLN A 151 -17.86 -19.27 -26.78
CA GLN A 151 -18.33 -19.70 -25.47
C GLN A 151 -17.18 -20.22 -24.58
N MET A 152 -16.25 -21.02 -25.14
CA MET A 152 -15.06 -21.48 -24.40
C MET A 152 -14.16 -20.31 -23.95
N HIS A 153 -13.92 -19.34 -24.83
CA HIS A 153 -13.15 -18.12 -24.52
C HIS A 153 -13.83 -17.30 -23.42
N LYS A 154 -15.16 -17.15 -23.47
CA LYS A 154 -15.93 -16.45 -22.43
C LYS A 154 -15.80 -17.13 -21.07
N GLU A 155 -15.92 -18.46 -21.02
CA GLU A 155 -15.78 -19.23 -19.78
C GLU A 155 -14.35 -19.18 -19.22
N GLU A 156 -13.33 -19.21 -20.10
CA GLU A 156 -11.93 -19.01 -19.70
C GLU A 156 -11.70 -17.62 -19.10
N LEU A 157 -12.18 -16.57 -19.76
CA LEU A 157 -12.01 -15.21 -19.28
C LEU A 157 -12.71 -14.99 -17.93
N ILE A 158 -13.90 -15.59 -17.74
CA ILE A 158 -14.59 -15.59 -16.43
C ILE A 158 -13.74 -16.29 -15.36
N ARG A 159 -13.14 -17.46 -15.65
CA ARG A 159 -12.27 -18.16 -14.69
C ARG A 159 -11.05 -17.33 -14.31
N VAL A 160 -10.44 -16.65 -15.28
CA VAL A 160 -9.26 -15.78 -15.10
C VAL A 160 -9.63 -14.54 -14.28
N ASP A 161 -10.73 -13.87 -14.61
CA ASP A 161 -11.19 -12.67 -13.91
C ASP A 161 -11.59 -12.99 -12.46
N MET A 162 -12.24 -14.13 -12.20
CA MET A 162 -12.53 -14.59 -10.83
C MET A 162 -11.26 -14.89 -10.02
N LYS A 163 -10.24 -15.49 -10.64
CA LYS A 163 -8.93 -15.70 -10.00
C LYS A 163 -8.26 -14.36 -9.66
N ILE A 164 -8.28 -13.40 -10.57
CA ILE A 164 -7.72 -12.05 -10.35
C ILE A 164 -8.42 -11.36 -9.18
N ILE A 165 -9.76 -11.37 -9.13
CA ILE A 165 -10.52 -10.81 -8.00
C ILE A 165 -10.11 -11.48 -6.69
N THR A 166 -10.00 -12.81 -6.66
CA THR A 166 -9.59 -13.56 -5.47
C THR A 166 -8.19 -13.17 -4.99
N GLN A 167 -7.25 -12.91 -5.91
CA GLN A 167 -5.89 -12.47 -5.59
C GLN A 167 -5.86 -11.02 -5.07
N LEU A 168 -6.71 -10.13 -5.61
CA LEU A 168 -6.86 -8.76 -5.12
C LEU A 168 -7.49 -8.72 -3.72
N ASP A 169 -8.53 -9.52 -3.46
CA ASP A 169 -9.15 -9.64 -2.13
C ASP A 169 -8.14 -10.16 -1.08
N GLN A 170 -7.31 -11.15 -1.46
CA GLN A 170 -6.23 -11.67 -0.62
C GLN A 170 -5.17 -10.59 -0.33
N LEU A 171 -4.77 -9.80 -1.33
CA LEU A 171 -3.82 -8.70 -1.16
C LEU A 171 -4.34 -7.64 -0.18
N VAL A 172 -5.63 -7.25 -0.26
CA VAL A 172 -6.24 -6.32 0.70
C VAL A 172 -6.22 -6.89 2.13
N SER A 173 -6.54 -8.17 2.29
CA SER A 173 -6.47 -8.86 3.58
C SER A 173 -5.05 -8.87 4.16
N GLU A 174 -4.04 -9.14 3.32
CA GLU A 174 -2.62 -9.11 3.73
C GLU A 174 -2.16 -7.69 4.12
N GLN A 175 -2.55 -6.66 3.36
CA GLN A 175 -2.29 -5.26 3.72
C GLN A 175 -2.92 -4.89 5.07
N GLN A 176 -4.18 -5.28 5.32
CA GLN A 176 -4.84 -5.10 6.62
C GLN A 176 -4.06 -5.78 7.75
N VAL A 177 -3.63 -7.04 7.58
CA VAL A 177 -2.83 -7.78 8.56
C VAL A 177 -1.49 -7.10 8.84
N VAL A 178 -0.80 -6.55 7.83
CA VAL A 178 0.48 -5.86 8.03
C VAL A 178 0.29 -4.57 8.83
N LEU A 179 -0.73 -3.77 8.51
CA LEU A 179 -1.01 -2.51 9.20
C LEU A 179 -1.51 -2.74 10.64
N GLU A 180 -2.34 -3.76 10.86
CA GLU A 180 -2.77 -4.20 12.19
C GLU A 180 -1.58 -4.65 13.05
N LYS A 181 -0.68 -5.48 12.50
CA LYS A 181 0.54 -5.94 13.20
C LYS A 181 1.56 -4.84 13.44
N ALA A 182 1.60 -3.82 12.58
CA ALA A 182 2.39 -2.61 12.79
C ALA A 182 1.77 -1.66 13.84
N GLY A 183 0.59 -1.99 14.39
CA GLY A 183 -0.09 -1.21 15.41
C GLY A 183 -0.71 0.08 14.89
N VAL A 184 -0.99 0.18 13.58
CA VAL A 184 -1.55 1.39 12.97
C VAL A 184 -3.03 1.52 13.38
N PRO A 185 -3.43 2.58 14.09
CA PRO A 185 -4.80 2.69 14.62
C PRO A 185 -5.86 2.72 13.51
N GLY A 186 -6.93 1.95 13.71
CA GLY A 186 -8.05 1.82 12.77
C GLY A 186 -7.91 0.71 11.73
N PHE A 187 -6.75 0.02 11.68
CA PHE A 187 -6.54 -1.13 10.80
C PHE A 187 -6.75 -2.44 11.53
N PHE A 188 -7.54 -3.31 10.91
CA PHE A 188 -7.87 -4.67 11.32
C PHE A 188 -8.44 -5.42 10.11
N VAL A 189 -8.33 -6.75 10.08
CA VAL A 189 -8.91 -7.54 8.97
C VAL A 189 -10.43 -7.40 8.91
N THR A 190 -10.96 -6.93 7.77
CA THR A 190 -12.40 -6.70 7.60
C THR A 190 -12.88 -6.69 6.16
N ASN A 191 -14.00 -7.36 5.92
CA ASN A 191 -14.74 -7.36 4.65
C ASN A 191 -15.97 -6.43 4.67
N SER A 192 -16.14 -5.62 5.74
CA SER A 192 -17.25 -4.66 5.82
C SER A 192 -16.99 -3.46 4.91
N PRO A 193 -17.86 -3.15 3.93
CA PRO A 193 -17.65 -2.03 3.00
C PRO A 193 -17.49 -0.68 3.70
N MET A 194 -18.15 -0.49 4.86
CA MET A 194 -18.01 0.73 5.65
C MET A 194 -16.62 0.81 6.29
N GLU A 195 -16.16 -0.26 6.95
CA GLU A 195 -14.85 -0.26 7.62
C GLU A 195 -13.68 -0.19 6.62
N ILE A 196 -13.79 -0.88 5.48
CA ILE A 196 -12.87 -0.70 4.34
C ILE A 196 -12.86 0.76 3.89
N SER A 197 -14.04 1.40 3.78
CA SER A 197 -14.11 2.83 3.42
C SER A 197 -13.40 3.73 4.43
N ILE A 198 -13.45 3.41 5.73
CA ILE A 198 -12.70 4.15 6.77
C ILE A 198 -11.19 3.93 6.62
N GLN A 199 -10.75 2.67 6.53
CA GLN A 199 -9.33 2.31 6.35
C GLN A 199 -8.74 2.97 5.10
N MET A 200 -9.51 3.07 4.01
CA MET A 200 -9.13 3.79 2.80
C MET A 200 -9.05 5.32 2.98
N GLN A 201 -9.77 5.95 3.90
CA GLN A 201 -9.53 7.36 4.25
C GLN A 201 -8.27 7.51 5.10
N LEU A 202 -8.05 6.61 6.07
CA LEU A 202 -6.83 6.61 6.88
C LEU A 202 -5.57 6.44 6.02
N LEU A 203 -5.58 5.51 5.05
CA LEU A 203 -4.48 5.37 4.08
C LEU A 203 -4.22 6.64 3.26
N LYS A 204 -5.28 7.34 2.81
CA LYS A 204 -5.13 8.62 2.10
C LYS A 204 -4.50 9.70 2.98
N PHE A 205 -4.88 9.75 4.26
CA PHE A 205 -4.28 10.69 5.21
C PHE A 205 -2.79 10.38 5.42
N ILE A 206 -2.44 9.12 5.67
CA ILE A 206 -1.05 8.68 5.87
C ILE A 206 -0.22 8.97 4.61
N ALA A 207 -0.72 8.67 3.41
CA ALA A 207 -0.05 8.97 2.16
C ALA A 207 0.18 10.47 1.94
N ARG A 208 -0.85 11.31 2.17
CA ARG A 208 -0.71 12.77 2.04
C ARG A 208 0.28 13.38 3.05
N LEU A 209 0.38 12.79 4.25
CA LEU A 209 1.38 13.18 5.25
C LEU A 209 2.79 12.69 4.89
N ALA A 210 2.92 11.51 4.27
CA ALA A 210 4.18 10.97 3.77
C ALA A 210 4.79 11.82 2.64
N ASP A 211 3.97 12.47 1.82
CA ASP A 211 4.42 13.40 0.77
C ASP A 211 4.82 14.78 1.33
N SER A 212 4.53 15.06 2.62
CA SER A 212 4.91 16.30 3.28
C SER A 212 6.31 16.20 3.89
N THR A 213 7.20 17.10 3.48
CA THR A 213 8.58 17.20 4.00
C THR A 213 8.63 17.54 5.49
N LEU A 214 7.56 18.14 6.04
CA LEU A 214 7.42 18.49 7.45
C LEU A 214 7.35 17.25 8.37
N PHE A 215 6.87 16.11 7.86
CA PHE A 215 6.61 14.90 8.65
C PHE A 215 7.52 13.72 8.29
N THR A 216 8.37 13.86 7.27
CA THR A 216 9.34 12.83 6.85
C THR A 216 10.79 13.13 7.25
N SER A 217 11.07 14.34 7.73
CA SER A 217 12.41 14.68 8.26
C SER A 217 12.71 13.97 9.59
N PRO A 218 13.96 13.56 9.87
CA PRO A 218 14.40 13.10 11.19
C PRO A 218 14.25 14.19 12.28
N LEU A 219 14.12 13.76 13.55
CA LEU A 219 13.94 14.60 14.75
C LEU A 219 15.24 14.94 15.50
#